data_AF-A0A849YY80-F1
#
_entry.id   AF-A0A849YY80-F1
#
_cell.length_a   1.000
_cell.length_b   1.000
_cell.length_c   1.000
_cell.angle_alpha   90.00
_cell.angle_beta   90.00
_cell.angle_gamma   90.00
#
_symmetry.space_group_name_H-M   'P 1'
#
loop_
_entity.id
_entity.type
_entity.pdbx_description
1 polymer ?
#
loop_
_entity_poly.entity_id
_entity_poly.type
_entity_poly.pdbx_seq_one_letter_code
_entity_poly.pdbx_strand_id
1 'polypeptide(L)'
;MARATSLRAIAAGVSDVGRQREHNEDSFAIDLEHELFVVADGMGGHQAGDVASRLATSTIADFFRTLAGEDVTWPTHFDRSLSDEENRLITSIGIANRRIFEQSQS
;
A
#
# COMPACT_ATOMS: atom_id res chain seq x y z
N MET A 1 14.09 -20.80 -18.84
CA MET A 1 13.51 -19.62 -18.17
C MET A 1 14.56 -19.05 -17.23
N ALA A 2 15.02 -17.83 -17.47
CA ALA A 2 15.96 -17.17 -16.57
C ALA A 2 15.25 -16.97 -15.22
N ARG A 3 15.84 -17.48 -14.12
CA ARG A 3 15.39 -17.09 -12.78
C ARG A 3 15.54 -15.58 -12.70
N ALA A 4 14.45 -14.86 -12.45
CA ALA A 4 14.52 -13.46 -12.08
C ALA A 4 15.50 -13.34 -10.91
N THR A 5 16.50 -12.48 -11.05
CA THR A 5 17.47 -12.22 -9.99
C THR A 5 16.70 -11.62 -8.82
N SER A 6 16.47 -12.39 -7.75
CA SER A 6 15.81 -11.86 -6.54
C SER A 6 16.62 -10.69 -6.00
N LEU A 7 15.93 -9.56 -5.81
CA LEU A 7 16.54 -8.34 -5.31
C LEU A 7 16.68 -8.47 -3.79
N ARG A 8 17.91 -8.68 -3.31
CA ARG A 8 18.16 -8.66 -1.87
C ARG A 8 18.26 -7.22 -1.37
N ALA A 9 17.13 -6.67 -0.92
CA ALA A 9 17.07 -5.35 -0.30
C ALA A 9 17.32 -5.42 1.21
N ILE A 10 18.04 -4.42 1.74
CA ILE A 10 18.00 -4.04 3.15
C ILE A 10 17.33 -2.67 3.17
N ALA A 11 16.25 -2.52 3.93
CA ALA A 11 15.47 -1.31 3.95
C ALA A 11 15.19 -0.81 5.36
N ALA A 12 15.09 0.51 5.49
CA ALA A 12 14.66 1.21 6.68
C ALA A 12 13.85 2.43 6.23
N GLY A 13 12.93 2.90 7.07
CA GLY A 13 12.12 4.08 6.79
C GLY A 13 12.05 4.99 8.00
N VAL A 14 12.02 6.28 7.75
CA VAL A 14 11.83 7.34 8.75
C VAL A 14 10.97 8.43 8.12
N SER A 15 10.08 9.02 8.89
CA SER A 15 9.26 10.14 8.47
C SER A 15 9.28 11.23 9.55
N ASP A 16 9.19 12.49 9.13
CA ASP A 16 9.29 13.67 10.00
C ASP A 16 8.22 14.69 9.60
N VAL A 17 7.60 15.34 10.60
CA VAL A 17 6.54 16.34 10.39
C VAL A 17 7.04 17.61 9.68
N GLY A 18 8.36 17.85 9.71
CA GLY A 18 8.99 19.05 9.21
C GLY A 18 8.85 20.22 10.19
N ARG A 19 8.97 21.44 9.65
CA ARG A 19 9.08 22.67 10.46
C ARG A 19 7.81 23.53 10.53
N GLN A 20 6.83 23.25 9.66
CA GLN A 20 5.66 24.12 9.48
C GLN A 20 4.33 23.45 9.82
N ARG A 21 4.26 22.12 9.77
CA ARG A 21 3.04 21.37 10.07
C ARG A 21 3.00 21.01 11.55
N GLU A 22 1.80 20.93 12.12
CA GLU A 22 1.59 20.42 13.49
C GLU A 22 1.51 18.89 13.52
N HIS A 23 1.12 18.28 12.39
CA HIS A 23 0.93 16.84 12.26
C HIS A 23 1.59 16.31 10.99
N ASN A 24 2.16 15.11 11.09
CA ASN A 24 2.71 14.41 9.94
C ASN A 24 1.60 13.63 9.26
N GLU A 25 1.36 13.89 7.98
CA GLU A 25 0.37 13.19 7.16
C GLU A 25 1.04 12.14 6.24
N ASP A 26 2.36 11.95 6.33
CA ASP A 26 3.10 10.94 5.57
C ASP A 26 3.08 9.59 6.29
N SER A 27 2.89 8.51 5.53
CA SER A 27 3.00 7.12 6.01
C SER A 27 3.81 6.26 5.04
N PHE A 28 4.43 5.19 5.54
CA PHE A 28 5.11 4.21 4.70
C PHE A 28 4.94 2.79 5.23
N ALA A 29 5.12 1.79 4.36
CA ALA A 29 5.19 0.38 4.71
C ALA A 29 6.39 -0.27 4.00
N ILE A 30 7.08 -1.15 4.71
CA ILE A 30 8.22 -1.95 4.20
C ILE A 30 7.89 -3.41 4.48
N ASP A 31 7.77 -4.20 3.41
CA ASP A 31 7.50 -5.63 3.46
C ASP A 31 8.54 -6.36 2.59
N LEU A 32 9.64 -6.75 3.22
CA LEU A 32 10.77 -7.40 2.54
C LEU A 32 10.44 -8.82 2.07
N GLU A 33 9.47 -9.49 2.69
CA GLU A 33 9.05 -10.84 2.29
C GLU A 33 8.36 -10.83 0.92
N HIS A 34 7.62 -9.75 0.64
CA HIS A 34 6.89 -9.55 -0.61
C HIS A 34 7.57 -8.57 -1.57
N GLU A 35 8.82 -8.19 -1.31
CA GLU A 35 9.59 -7.18 -2.08
C GLU A 35 8.82 -5.85 -2.28
N LEU A 36 7.96 -5.48 -1.31
CA LEU A 36 7.02 -4.36 -1.39
C LEU A 36 7.47 -3.17 -0.53
N PHE A 37 7.45 -1.98 -1.14
CA PHE A 37 7.69 -0.71 -0.47
C PHE A 37 6.58 0.27 -0.86
N VAL A 38 5.97 0.91 0.13
CA VAL A 38 4.87 1.86 -0.08
C VAL A 38 5.16 3.14 0.67
N VAL A 39 4.94 4.29 0.02
CA VAL A 39 4.92 5.61 0.64
C VAL A 39 3.64 6.30 0.22
N ALA A 40 2.97 6.95 1.17
CA ALA A 40 1.77 7.74 0.93
C ALA A 40 1.89 9.11 1.59
N ASP A 41 1.70 10.15 0.79
CA ASP A 41 1.55 11.55 1.23
C ASP A 41 0.05 11.80 1.46
N GLY A 42 -0.32 11.98 2.72
CA GLY A 42 -1.70 12.26 3.11
C GLY A 42 -2.05 13.72 2.89
N MET A 43 -3.26 13.96 2.37
CA MET A 43 -3.80 15.30 2.23
C MET A 43 -5.23 15.35 2.77
N GLY A 44 -5.53 16.30 3.66
CA GLY A 44 -6.91 16.46 4.15
C GLY A 44 -7.11 17.51 5.24
N GLY A 45 -6.07 17.87 5.99
CA GLY A 45 -6.19 18.79 7.13
C GLY A 45 -6.99 18.19 8.30
N HIS A 46 -6.85 18.76 9.51
CA HIS A 46 -7.56 18.32 10.72
C HIS A 46 -7.54 16.79 10.95
N GLN A 47 -6.38 16.13 10.75
CA GLN A 47 -6.11 14.69 10.90
C GLN A 47 -6.63 13.76 9.78
N ALA A 48 -7.36 14.27 8.80
CA ALA A 48 -7.87 13.44 7.70
C ALA A 48 -6.74 12.87 6.82
N GLY A 49 -5.67 13.63 6.59
CA GLY A 49 -4.53 13.18 5.78
C GLY A 49 -3.74 12.04 6.44
N ASP A 50 -3.49 12.14 7.76
CA ASP A 50 -2.83 11.09 8.55
C ASP A 50 -3.59 9.76 8.51
N VAL A 51 -4.91 9.81 8.68
CA VAL A 51 -5.77 8.61 8.58
C VAL A 51 -5.72 8.03 7.16
N ALA A 52 -5.81 8.87 6.13
CA ALA A 52 -5.81 8.42 4.74
C ALA A 52 -4.49 7.73 4.34
N SER A 53 -3.33 8.33 4.67
CA SER A 53 -2.02 7.76 4.31
C SER A 53 -1.71 6.46 5.06
N ARG A 54 -2.10 6.37 6.34
CA ARG A 54 -2.00 5.11 7.12
C ARG A 54 -2.91 4.03 6.55
N LEU A 55 -4.14 4.37 6.17
CA LEU A 55 -5.08 3.41 5.60
C LEU A 55 -4.62 2.92 4.23
N ALA A 56 -4.03 3.79 3.41
CA ALA A 56 -3.42 3.42 2.14
C ALA A 56 -2.29 2.39 2.31
N THR A 57 -1.29 2.76 3.11
CA THR A 57 -0.08 1.96 3.32
C THR A 57 -0.38 0.62 3.99
N SER A 58 -1.22 0.60 5.03
CA SER A 58 -1.61 -0.64 5.72
C SER A 58 -2.44 -1.56 4.83
N THR A 59 -3.45 -1.04 4.13
CA THR A 59 -4.31 -1.85 3.25
C THR A 59 -3.53 -2.51 2.12
N ILE A 60 -2.60 -1.77 1.49
CA ILE A 60 -1.78 -2.33 0.42
C ILE A 60 -0.88 -3.45 0.97
N ALA A 61 -0.19 -3.21 2.08
CA ALA A 61 0.69 -4.20 2.68
C ALA A 61 -0.07 -5.45 3.19
N ASP A 62 -1.24 -5.27 3.81
CA ASP A 62 -2.10 -6.38 4.24
C ASP A 62 -2.59 -7.24 3.07
N PHE A 63 -2.89 -6.61 1.94
CA PHE A 63 -3.29 -7.33 0.73
C PHE A 63 -2.17 -8.25 0.24
N PHE A 64 -0.93 -7.75 0.16
CA PHE A 64 0.21 -8.58 -0.25
C PHE A 64 0.45 -9.76 0.71
N ARG A 65 0.35 -9.54 2.02
CA ARG A 65 0.46 -10.61 3.03
C ARG A 65 -0.64 -11.65 2.96
N THR A 66 -1.87 -11.24 2.64
CA THR A 66 -3.02 -12.16 2.60
C THR A 66 -2.98 -13.07 1.37
N LEU A 67 -2.50 -12.55 0.23
CA LEU A 67 -2.42 -13.29 -1.03
C LEU A 67 -1.20 -14.23 -1.14
N ALA A 68 -0.38 -14.35 -0.11
CA ALA A 68 0.72 -15.31 -0.06
C ALA A 68 0.23 -16.76 0.13
N GLY A 69 -1.03 -16.96 0.52
CA GLY A 69 -1.71 -18.26 0.61
C GLY A 69 -2.68 -18.50 -0.56
N GLU A 70 -2.78 -19.75 -1.00
CA GLU A 70 -3.50 -20.26 -2.18
C GLU A 70 -4.98 -19.82 -2.33
N ASP A 71 -5.48 -19.88 -3.58
CA ASP A 71 -6.88 -19.70 -4.03
C ASP A 71 -7.58 -18.38 -3.63
N VAL A 72 -7.07 -17.29 -4.19
CA VAL A 72 -7.65 -15.97 -3.99
C VAL A 72 -8.80 -15.76 -4.97
N THR A 73 -10.01 -15.57 -4.44
CA THR A 73 -11.08 -14.93 -5.19
C THR A 73 -10.77 -13.45 -5.31
N TRP A 74 -10.30 -13.02 -6.48
CA TRP A 74 -9.96 -11.63 -6.73
C TRP A 74 -11.18 -10.73 -6.48
N PRO A 75 -11.08 -9.72 -5.60
CA PRO A 75 -12.20 -8.86 -5.27
C PRO A 75 -12.57 -7.89 -6.41
N THR A 76 -11.70 -7.75 -7.41
CA THR A 76 -11.89 -6.94 -8.62
C THR A 76 -11.61 -7.74 -9.88
N HIS A 77 -11.82 -7.14 -11.05
CA HIS A 77 -11.46 -7.74 -12.34
C HIS A 77 -9.98 -8.14 -12.37
N PHE A 78 -9.68 -9.38 -12.76
CA PHE A 78 -8.33 -9.86 -13.02
C PHE A 78 -8.02 -9.66 -14.50
N ASP A 79 -7.06 -8.80 -14.79
CA ASP A 79 -6.63 -8.54 -16.16
C ASP A 79 -5.56 -9.57 -16.55
N ARG A 80 -5.91 -10.45 -17.49
CA ARG A 80 -5.02 -11.51 -17.98
C ARG A 80 -3.86 -10.99 -18.83
N SER A 81 -3.88 -9.72 -19.23
CA SER A 81 -2.76 -9.08 -19.92
C SER A 81 -1.65 -8.62 -18.97
N LEU A 82 -1.93 -8.61 -17.66
CA LEU A 82 -1.01 -8.22 -16.60
C LEU A 82 -0.46 -9.45 -15.89
N SER A 83 0.71 -9.30 -15.30
CA SER A 83 1.28 -10.27 -14.36
C SER A 83 0.46 -10.35 -13.07
N ASP A 84 0.66 -11.43 -12.30
CA ASP A 84 0.02 -11.57 -10.99
C ASP A 84 0.39 -10.42 -10.06
N GLU A 85 1.65 -9.95 -10.10
CA GLU A 85 2.15 -8.85 -9.28
C GLU A 85 1.51 -7.50 -9.65
N GLU A 86 1.36 -7.22 -10.95
CA GLU A 86 0.65 -6.03 -11.43
C GLU A 86 -0.83 -6.06 -11.03
N ASN A 87 -1.50 -7.21 -11.17
CA ASN A 87 -2.87 -7.39 -10.69
C ASN A 87 -2.95 -7.19 -9.17
N ARG A 88 -2.00 -7.74 -8.40
CA ARG A 88 -1.95 -7.55 -6.94
C ARG A 88 -1.86 -6.07 -6.58
N LEU A 89 -0.97 -5.33 -7.24
CA LEU A 89 -0.76 -3.92 -7.00
C LEU A 89 -2.01 -3.10 -7.32
N ILE A 90 -2.58 -3.26 -8.53
CA ILE A 90 -3.78 -2.53 -8.96
C ILE A 90 -4.96 -2.79 -8.02
N THR A 91 -5.21 -4.07 -7.69
CA THR A 91 -6.30 -4.42 -6.79
C THR A 91 -6.09 -3.83 -5.40
N SER A 92 -4.88 -3.91 -4.85
CA SER A 92 -4.57 -3.37 -3.52
C SER A 92 -4.78 -1.86 -3.44
N ILE A 93 -4.40 -1.11 -4.48
CA ILE A 93 -4.63 0.34 -4.60
C ILE A 93 -6.13 0.63 -4.69
N GLY A 94 -6.87 -0.16 -5.48
CA GLY A 94 -8.33 -0.02 -5.59
C GLY A 94 -9.05 -0.24 -4.25
N ILE A 95 -8.65 -1.24 -3.47
CA ILE A 95 -9.20 -1.50 -2.14
C ILE A 95 -8.83 -0.36 -1.18
N ALA A 96 -7.58 0.10 -1.19
CA ALA A 96 -7.13 1.24 -0.39
C ALA A 96 -7.97 2.49 -0.66
N ASN A 97 -8.14 2.86 -1.94
CA ASN A 97 -8.95 4.01 -2.34
C ASN A 97 -10.40 3.89 -1.87
N ARG A 98 -11.01 2.70 -2.01
CA ARG A 98 -12.38 2.45 -1.55
C ARG A 98 -12.49 2.62 -0.03
N ARG A 99 -11.56 2.05 0.74
CA ARG A 99 -11.56 2.17 2.21
C ARG A 99 -11.37 3.62 2.67
N ILE A 100 -10.47 4.37 2.02
CA ILE A 100 -10.26 5.79 2.30
C ILE A 100 -11.53 6.58 2.03
N PHE A 101 -12.20 6.32 0.91
CA PHE A 101 -13.48 6.96 0.61
C PHE A 101 -14.57 6.61 1.63
N GLU A 102 -14.73 5.33 1.99
CA GLU A 102 -15.71 4.90 3.00
C GLU A 102 -15.44 5.57 4.35
N GLN A 103 -14.17 5.64 4.77
CA GLN A 103 -13.75 6.32 6.00
C GLN A 103 -13.98 7.84 5.96
N SER A 104 -13.99 8.46 4.78
CA SER A 104 -14.27 9.90 4.65
C SER A 104 -15.76 10.24 4.77
N GLN A 105 -16.65 9.25 4.76
CA GLN A 105 -18.11 9.43 4.88
C GLN A 105 -18.64 9.14 6.29
N SER A 106 -17.79 8.67 7.22
CA SER A 106 -18.13 8.35 8.62
C SER A 106 -17.77 9.50 9.56
#